data_AF-A0A8C0RQM1-F1
#
_entry.id   AF-A0A8C0RQM1-F1
#
_cell.length_a   1.000
_cell.length_b   1.000
_cell.length_c   1.000
_cell.angle_alpha   90.00
_cell.angle_beta   90.00
_cell.angle_gamma   90.00
#
_symmetry.space_group_name_H-M   'P 1'
#
loop_
_entity.id
_entity.type
_entity.pdbx_description
1 polymer ?
#
loop_
_entity_poly.entity_id
_entity_poly.type
_entity_poly.pdbx_seq_one_letter_code
_entity_poly.pdbx_strand_id
1 'polypeptide(L)'
;MKASGLPICLLSAAFYLFWTPSAGLKTLHLGSCVITTNLQEMRNGFSEIRDSVQAKDEVIDIRILRKTESLQDTKPADQCCLLRHVLRLYLDRVFKNYQTPDHHILRKTSSLANSFLTIKKDLRLCLTPQAAVVKALGELDILLQWMEEME
;
A
#
# COMPACT_ATOMS: atom_id res chain seq x y z
N MET A 1 -33.86 -17.73 -44.37
CA MET A 1 -32.78 -17.73 -43.36
C MET A 1 -32.39 -16.29 -43.07
N LYS A 2 -32.97 -15.66 -42.05
CA LYS A 2 -32.52 -14.36 -41.54
C LYS A 2 -32.08 -14.62 -40.10
N ALA A 3 -30.79 -14.91 -39.94
CA ALA A 3 -30.20 -15.08 -38.63
C ALA A 3 -30.28 -13.73 -37.91
N SER A 4 -31.07 -13.69 -36.84
CA SER A 4 -31.19 -12.53 -35.95
C SER A 4 -29.83 -12.31 -35.27
N GLY A 5 -29.05 -11.35 -35.78
CA GLY A 5 -27.75 -10.94 -35.20
C GLY A 5 -27.89 -10.00 -34.00
N LEU A 6 -29.11 -9.61 -33.64
CA LEU A 6 -29.41 -8.65 -32.58
C LEU A 6 -29.08 -9.14 -31.15
N PRO A 7 -29.34 -10.40 -30.75
CA PRO A 7 -29.07 -10.84 -29.37
C PRO A 7 -27.58 -11.12 -29.13
N ILE A 8 -26.81 -11.41 -30.18
CA ILE A 8 -25.36 -11.69 -30.07
C ILE A 8 -24.58 -10.39 -29.80
N CYS A 9 -25.00 -9.27 -30.39
CA CYS A 9 -24.38 -7.96 -30.13
C CYS A 9 -24.68 -7.40 -28.73
N LEU A 10 -25.83 -7.74 -28.13
CA LEU A 10 -26.19 -7.29 -26.79
C LEU A 10 -25.41 -8.06 -25.70
N LEU A 11 -25.15 -9.36 -25.93
CA LEU A 11 -24.33 -10.18 -25.04
C LEU A 11 -22.85 -9.77 -25.06
N SER A 12 -22.32 -9.38 -26.24
CA SER A 12 -20.94 -8.92 -26.34
C SER A 12 -20.71 -7.57 -25.63
N ALA A 13 -21.64 -6.62 -25.75
CA ALA A 13 -21.56 -5.32 -25.06
C ALA A 13 -21.61 -5.45 -23.53
N ALA A 14 -22.42 -6.38 -22.99
CA ALA A 14 -22.46 -6.67 -21.55
C ALA A 14 -21.13 -7.25 -21.03
N PHE A 15 -20.43 -8.04 -21.85
CA PHE A 15 -19.14 -8.62 -21.50
C PHE A 15 -18.01 -7.57 -21.49
N TYR A 16 -18.07 -6.56 -22.36
CA TYR A 16 -17.12 -5.43 -22.36
C TYR A 16 -17.31 -4.46 -21.18
N LEU A 17 -18.53 -4.28 -20.67
CA LEU A 17 -18.78 -3.46 -19.48
C LEU A 17 -18.35 -4.14 -18.18
N PHE A 18 -18.39 -5.48 -18.13
CA PHE A 18 -17.93 -6.27 -16.98
C PHE A 18 -16.41 -6.39 -16.92
N TRP A 19 -15.72 -6.14 -18.04
CA TRP A 19 -14.28 -6.17 -18.16
C TRP A 19 -13.72 -4.74 -18.24
N THR A 20 -14.03 -3.90 -17.25
CA THR A 20 -13.15 -2.76 -16.99
C THR A 20 -12.06 -3.25 -16.04
N PRO A 21 -10.80 -3.41 -16.49
CA PRO A 21 -9.69 -3.55 -15.56
C PRO A 21 -9.79 -2.37 -14.60
N SER A 22 -9.73 -2.61 -13.28
CA SER A 22 -9.72 -1.54 -12.28
C SER A 22 -8.55 -0.61 -12.59
N ALA A 23 -8.83 0.46 -13.34
CA ALA A 23 -7.82 1.29 -13.96
C ALA A 23 -7.03 2.00 -12.86
N GLY A 24 -5.83 1.48 -12.57
CA GLY A 24 -4.94 2.03 -11.54
C GLY A 24 -4.60 1.09 -10.38
N LEU A 25 -5.29 -0.05 -10.28
CA LEU A 25 -4.98 -1.07 -9.28
C LEU A 25 -3.73 -1.86 -9.71
N LYS A 26 -2.75 -1.98 -8.81
CA LYS A 26 -1.49 -2.69 -9.05
C LYS A 26 -1.25 -3.74 -7.98
N THR A 27 -1.00 -4.96 -8.44
CA THR A 27 -0.56 -6.07 -7.59
C THR A 27 0.93 -5.94 -7.30
N LEU A 28 1.30 -5.99 -6.02
CA LEU A 28 2.68 -6.00 -5.55
C LEU A 28 3.01 -7.38 -5.01
N HIS A 29 4.03 -8.00 -5.59
CA HIS A 29 4.61 -9.26 -5.10
C HIS A 29 5.81 -8.92 -4.21
N LEU A 30 5.75 -9.31 -2.94
CA LEU A 30 6.71 -8.97 -1.89
C LEU A 30 7.16 -10.27 -1.20
N GLY A 31 7.81 -11.14 -1.95
CA GLY A 31 8.10 -12.51 -1.53
C GLY A 31 6.83 -13.38 -1.55
N SER A 32 6.50 -14.00 -0.41
CA SER A 32 5.26 -14.78 -0.24
C SER A 32 4.02 -13.90 0.00
N CYS A 33 4.20 -12.60 0.20
CA CYS A 33 3.12 -11.64 0.38
C CYS A 33 2.69 -11.07 -0.98
N VAL A 34 1.38 -11.05 -1.23
CA VAL A 34 0.79 -10.42 -2.41
C VAL A 34 -0.30 -9.47 -1.95
N ILE A 35 -0.17 -8.20 -2.29
CA ILE A 35 -1.17 -7.18 -1.99
C ILE A 35 -1.58 -6.43 -3.25
N THR A 36 -2.74 -5.80 -3.20
CA THR A 36 -3.31 -5.08 -4.33
C THR A 36 -3.58 -3.64 -3.89
N THR A 37 -3.02 -2.66 -4.60
CA THR A 37 -3.07 -1.25 -4.17
C THR A 37 -3.32 -0.29 -5.32
N ASN A 38 -4.01 0.82 -5.05
CA ASN A 38 -4.31 1.84 -6.06
C ASN A 38 -3.15 2.85 -6.18
N LEU A 39 -2.06 2.43 -6.82
CA LEU A 39 -0.91 3.33 -7.00
C LEU A 39 -1.22 4.52 -7.89
N GLN A 40 -2.20 4.41 -8.80
CA GLN A 40 -2.52 5.52 -9.70
C GLN A 40 -3.18 6.67 -8.94
N GLU A 41 -4.13 6.38 -8.04
CA GLU A 41 -4.73 7.39 -7.17
C GLU A 41 -3.67 8.10 -6.32
N MET A 42 -2.73 7.36 -5.75
CA MET A 42 -1.62 7.94 -4.97
C MET A 42 -0.71 8.82 -5.81
N ARG A 43 -0.38 8.39 -7.04
CA ARG A 43 0.42 9.19 -7.98
C ARG A 43 -0.29 10.49 -8.36
N ASN A 44 -1.58 10.41 -8.66
CA ASN A 44 -2.39 11.57 -8.98
C ASN A 44 -2.41 12.54 -7.79
N GLY A 45 -2.73 12.05 -6.59
CA GLY A 45 -2.75 12.87 -5.38
C GLY A 45 -1.40 13.53 -5.06
N PHE A 46 -0.27 12.85 -5.27
CA PHE A 46 1.06 13.43 -5.08
C PHE A 46 1.44 14.44 -6.16
N SER A 47 1.08 14.18 -7.43
CA SER A 47 1.41 15.07 -8.54
C SER A 47 0.86 16.49 -8.35
N GLU A 48 -0.29 16.63 -7.70
CA GLU A 48 -0.92 17.93 -7.41
C GLU A 48 -0.15 18.78 -6.39
N ILE A 49 0.72 18.17 -5.58
CA ILE A 49 1.49 18.87 -4.54
C ILE A 49 3.01 18.77 -4.74
N ARG A 50 3.47 17.95 -5.69
CA ARG A 50 4.88 17.61 -5.90
C ARG A 50 5.74 18.86 -6.03
N ASP A 51 5.40 19.72 -6.98
CA ASP A 51 6.25 20.86 -7.34
C ASP A 51 6.32 21.85 -6.15
N SER A 52 5.21 22.07 -5.44
CA SER A 52 5.16 22.91 -4.24
C SER A 52 5.95 22.34 -3.06
N VAL A 53 5.95 21.02 -2.87
CA VAL A 53 6.73 20.35 -1.81
C VAL A 53 8.21 20.37 -2.16
N GLN A 54 8.57 20.05 -3.41
CA GLN A 54 9.96 20.01 -3.86
C GLN A 54 10.61 21.41 -3.92
N ALA A 55 9.85 22.46 -4.20
CA ALA A 55 10.36 23.83 -4.15
C ALA A 55 10.78 24.28 -2.75
N LYS A 56 10.34 23.58 -1.69
CA LYS A 56 10.76 23.82 -0.29
C LYS A 56 11.98 23.00 0.14
N ASP A 57 12.46 22.11 -0.70
CA ASP A 57 13.64 21.28 -0.40
C ASP A 57 14.91 22.04 -0.78
N GLU A 58 15.60 22.59 0.22
CA GLU A 58 16.86 23.31 0.04
C GLU A 58 18.07 22.37 -0.05
N VAL A 59 17.92 21.10 0.35
CA VAL A 59 19.03 20.13 0.48
C VAL A 59 19.00 19.15 -0.69
N ILE A 60 19.49 19.62 -1.84
CA ILE A 60 19.44 18.87 -3.12
C ILE A 60 20.51 17.77 -3.26
N ASP A 61 21.53 17.78 -2.41
CA ASP A 61 22.69 16.88 -2.47
C ASP A 61 22.46 15.56 -1.71
N ILE A 62 21.44 15.51 -0.84
CA ILE A 62 21.12 14.32 -0.05
C ILE A 62 19.88 13.63 -0.60
N ARG A 63 20.03 12.35 -0.93
CA ARG A 63 18.90 11.47 -1.28
C ARG A 63 18.69 10.40 -0.20
N ILE A 64 17.54 10.49 0.49
CA ILE A 64 17.15 9.53 1.54
C ILE A 64 16.83 8.16 0.94
N LEU A 65 15.91 8.10 -0.04
CA LEU A 65 15.56 6.87 -0.74
C LEU A 65 16.51 6.65 -1.92
N ARG A 66 17.68 6.07 -1.66
CA ARG A 66 18.72 5.79 -2.66
C ARG A 66 18.31 4.65 -3.59
N LYS A 67 18.75 4.71 -4.85
CA LYS A 67 18.47 3.65 -5.83
C LYS A 67 19.07 2.30 -5.44
N THR A 68 20.21 2.31 -4.75
CA THR A 68 20.91 1.09 -4.29
C THR A 68 20.14 0.29 -3.25
N GLU A 69 19.13 0.90 -2.62
CA GLU A 69 18.28 0.29 -1.58
C GLU A 69 16.84 0.14 -2.09
N SER A 70 16.68 -0.08 -3.39
CA SER A 70 15.37 -0.30 -4.00
C SER A 70 14.72 -1.57 -3.47
N LEU A 71 13.39 -1.56 -3.38
CA LEU A 71 12.61 -2.77 -3.08
C LEU A 71 12.87 -3.89 -4.09
N GLN A 72 13.17 -3.56 -5.35
CA GLN A 72 13.43 -4.56 -6.39
C GLN A 72 14.76 -5.29 -6.17
N ASP A 73 15.76 -4.60 -5.61
CA ASP A 73 17.10 -5.13 -5.36
C ASP A 73 17.20 -5.86 -4.00
N THR A 74 16.13 -5.78 -3.20
CA THR A 74 16.01 -6.47 -1.91
C THR A 74 15.59 -7.93 -2.13
N LYS A 75 16.13 -8.86 -1.33
CA LYS A 75 15.74 -10.27 -1.35
C LYS A 75 14.22 -10.39 -1.21
N PRO A 76 13.53 -11.24 -2.02
CA PRO A 76 12.06 -11.32 -2.00
C PRO A 76 11.45 -11.52 -0.60
N ALA A 77 12.07 -12.33 0.25
CA ALA A 77 11.63 -12.57 1.63
C ALA A 77 11.64 -11.31 2.52
N ASP A 78 12.52 -10.35 2.22
CA ASP A 78 12.72 -9.14 3.02
C ASP A 78 11.93 -7.92 2.47
N GLN A 79 11.42 -8.00 1.24
CA GLN A 79 10.72 -6.90 0.57
C GLN A 79 9.48 -6.42 1.34
N CYS A 80 8.66 -7.36 1.84
CA CYS A 80 7.48 -7.04 2.64
C CYS A 80 7.87 -6.33 3.95
N CYS A 81 8.93 -6.82 4.60
CA CYS A 81 9.44 -6.24 5.84
C CYS A 81 9.94 -4.80 5.60
N LEU A 82 10.79 -4.61 4.59
CA LEU A 82 11.34 -3.31 4.21
C LEU A 82 10.21 -2.31 3.90
N LEU A 83 9.25 -2.68 3.05
CA LEU A 83 8.13 -1.80 2.73
C LEU A 83 7.31 -1.46 3.98
N ARG A 84 7.06 -2.42 4.88
CA ARG A 84 6.35 -2.17 6.14
C ARG A 84 7.08 -1.16 7.04
N HIS A 85 8.41 -1.21 7.07
CA HIS A 85 9.23 -0.25 7.81
C HIS A 85 9.22 1.14 7.18
N VAL A 86 9.35 1.24 5.85
CA VAL A 86 9.26 2.52 5.14
C VAL A 86 7.88 3.15 5.32
N LEU A 87 6.79 2.41 5.15
CA LEU A 87 5.43 2.92 5.39
C LEU A 87 5.25 3.39 6.84
N ARG A 88 5.81 2.67 7.82
CA ARG A 88 5.81 3.09 9.23
C ARG A 88 6.53 4.43 9.41
N LEU A 89 7.73 4.58 8.84
CA LEU A 89 8.48 5.83 8.89
C LEU A 89 7.65 7.00 8.34
N TYR A 90 7.04 6.83 7.16
CA TYR A 90 6.23 7.88 6.54
C TYR A 90 5.01 8.26 7.37
N LEU A 91 4.27 7.28 7.88
CA LEU A 91 3.08 7.52 8.70
C LEU A 91 3.42 8.16 10.05
N ASP A 92 4.45 7.65 10.74
CA ASP A 92 4.76 8.07 12.11
C ASP A 92 5.55 9.38 12.15
N ARG A 93 6.38 9.64 11.12
CA ARG A 93 7.37 10.74 11.13
C ARG A 93 7.26 11.72 9.98
N VAL A 94 6.76 11.34 8.80
CA VAL A 94 6.72 12.26 7.64
C VAL A 94 5.38 12.97 7.56
N PHE A 95 4.28 12.25 7.32
CA PHE A 95 2.96 12.85 7.14
C PHE A 95 2.49 13.61 8.38
N LYS A 96 2.76 13.07 9.58
CA LYS A 96 2.37 13.70 10.83
C LYS A 96 3.07 15.04 11.11
N ASN A 97 4.28 15.21 10.60
CA ASN A 97 5.13 16.36 10.93
C ASN A 97 5.29 17.37 9.78
N TYR A 98 4.74 17.10 8.60
CA TYR A 98 4.76 18.06 7.50
C TYR A 98 3.81 19.22 7.79
N GLN A 99 4.35 20.44 7.83
CA GLN A 99 3.60 21.66 8.17
C GLN A 99 3.60 22.64 7.00
N THR A 100 2.43 23.20 6.70
CA THR A 100 2.25 24.24 5.69
C THR A 100 0.93 24.99 5.96
N PRO A 101 0.85 26.31 5.72
CA PRO A 101 -0.41 27.03 5.83
C PRO A 101 -1.40 26.68 4.71
N ASP A 102 -0.93 26.05 3.63
CA ASP A 102 -1.75 25.65 2.49
C ASP A 102 -2.64 24.44 2.82
N HIS A 103 -3.94 24.70 3.00
CA HIS A 103 -4.95 23.68 3.27
C HIS A 103 -5.14 22.66 2.14
N HIS A 104 -4.89 23.02 0.87
CA HIS A 104 -4.96 22.08 -0.24
C HIS A 104 -3.86 21.03 -0.12
N ILE A 105 -2.62 21.46 0.18
CA ILE A 105 -1.50 20.56 0.40
C ILE A 105 -1.74 19.66 1.62
N LEU A 106 -2.26 20.21 2.72
CA LEU A 106 -2.62 19.40 3.90
C LEU A 106 -3.67 18.33 3.58
N ARG A 107 -4.71 18.67 2.80
CA ARG A 107 -5.74 17.70 2.37
C ARG A 107 -5.14 16.57 1.54
N LYS A 108 -4.28 16.88 0.57
CA LYS A 108 -3.61 15.87 -0.27
C LYS A 108 -2.63 15.02 0.55
N THR A 109 -1.91 15.62 1.48
CA THR A 109 -1.04 14.90 2.43
C THR A 109 -1.83 13.90 3.26
N SER A 110 -2.98 14.30 3.81
CA SER A 110 -3.88 13.39 4.55
C SER A 110 -4.45 12.27 3.68
N SER A 111 -4.81 12.57 2.43
CA SER A 111 -5.27 11.55 1.47
C SER A 111 -4.17 10.50 1.21
N LEU A 112 -2.94 10.95 0.94
CA LEU A 112 -1.78 10.06 0.77
C LEU A 112 -1.50 9.23 2.03
N ALA A 113 -1.55 9.84 3.21
CA ALA A 113 -1.37 9.14 4.48
C ALA A 113 -2.40 8.02 4.67
N ASN A 114 -3.66 8.26 4.33
CA ASN A 114 -4.70 7.23 4.38
C ASN A 114 -4.44 6.09 3.39
N SER A 115 -4.02 6.39 2.16
CA SER A 115 -3.63 5.35 1.20
C SER A 115 -2.44 4.51 1.72
N PHE A 116 -1.42 5.14 2.30
CA PHE A 116 -0.28 4.44 2.92
C PHE A 116 -0.72 3.57 4.11
N LEU A 117 -1.67 4.05 4.92
CA LEU A 117 -2.22 3.31 6.04
C LEU A 117 -2.95 2.04 5.58
N THR A 118 -3.72 2.12 4.50
CA THR A 118 -4.38 0.94 3.89
C THR A 118 -3.34 -0.09 3.46
N ILE A 119 -2.30 0.31 2.72
CA ILE A 119 -1.22 -0.59 2.31
C ILE A 119 -0.54 -1.22 3.55
N LYS A 120 -0.25 -0.43 4.58
CA LYS A 120 0.36 -0.94 5.82
C LYS A 120 -0.52 -1.97 6.52
N LYS A 121 -1.85 -1.80 6.49
CA LYS A 121 -2.81 -2.78 7.05
C LYS A 121 -2.78 -4.08 6.25
N ASP A 122 -2.77 -4.01 4.93
CA ASP A 122 -2.68 -5.21 4.07
C ASP A 122 -1.37 -5.97 4.32
N LEU A 123 -0.24 -5.26 4.43
CA LEU A 123 1.05 -5.85 4.76
C LEU A 123 1.11 -6.41 6.20
N ARG A 124 0.24 -5.97 7.11
CA ARG A 124 0.18 -6.56 8.46
C ARG A 124 -0.35 -7.99 8.41
N LEU A 125 -1.20 -8.32 7.44
CA LEU A 125 -1.69 -9.68 7.20
C LEU A 125 -0.59 -10.59 6.65
N CYS A 126 0.44 -10.01 6.03
CA CYS A 126 1.63 -10.71 5.58
C CYS A 126 2.63 -10.91 6.72
N LEU A 127 2.33 -11.83 7.64
CA LEU A 127 3.30 -12.30 8.63
C LEU A 127 4.28 -13.29 7.98
N THR A 128 5.58 -13.08 8.16
CA THR A 128 6.55 -14.12 7.78
C THR A 128 6.42 -15.31 8.75
N PRO A 129 6.73 -16.56 8.34
CA PRO A 129 6.63 -17.72 9.22
C PRO A 129 7.37 -17.52 10.55
N GLN A 130 8.59 -16.98 10.50
CA GLN A 130 9.36 -16.68 11.72
C GLN A 130 8.70 -15.61 12.59
N ALA A 131 8.14 -14.55 12.00
CA ALA A 131 7.44 -13.51 12.76
C ALA A 131 6.16 -14.05 13.39
N ALA A 132 5.48 -15.01 12.75
CA ALA A 132 4.32 -15.70 13.30
C ALA A 132 4.70 -16.56 14.52
N VAL A 133 5.78 -17.34 14.41
CA VAL A 133 6.28 -18.15 15.52
C VAL A 133 6.65 -17.28 16.72
N VAL A 134 7.44 -16.22 16.52
CA VAL A 134 7.84 -15.31 17.62
C VAL A 134 6.63 -14.62 18.23
N LYS A 135 5.65 -14.22 17.41
CA LYS A 135 4.40 -13.63 17.91
C LYS A 135 3.61 -14.63 18.77
N ALA A 136 3.37 -15.85 18.27
CA ALA A 136 2.62 -16.87 19.00
C ALA A 136 3.31 -17.26 20.31
N LEU A 137 4.64 -17.36 20.30
CA LEU A 137 5.42 -17.64 21.50
C LEU A 137 5.33 -16.50 22.53
N GLY A 138 5.31 -15.25 22.08
CA GLY A 138 5.16 -14.08 22.95
C GLY A 138 3.73 -13.84 23.46
N GLU A 139 2.75 -14.60 22.97
CA GLU A 139 1.34 -14.57 23.42
C GLU A 139 1.00 -15.81 24.27
N LEU A 140 2.02 -16.51 24.78
CA LEU A 140 1.84 -17.69 25.63
C LEU A 140 1.12 -17.37 26.95
N ASP A 141 1.32 -16.18 27.51
CA ASP A 141 0.62 -15.71 28.71
C ASP A 141 -0.90 -15.67 28.51
N ILE A 142 -1.36 -15.20 27.35
CA ILE A 142 -2.79 -15.19 26.98
C ILE A 142 -3.33 -16.62 26.88
N LEU A 143 -2.57 -17.53 26.27
CA LEU A 143 -2.97 -18.93 26.16
C LEU A 143 -3.08 -19.60 27.53
N LEU A 144 -2.12 -19.35 28.43
CA LEU A 144 -2.13 -19.87 29.78
C LEU A 144 -3.33 -19.34 30.58
N GLN A 145 -3.63 -18.05 30.47
CA GLN A 145 -4.82 -17.44 31.08
C GLN A 145 -6.13 -18.12 30.64
N TRP A 146 -6.28 -18.41 29.34
CA TRP A 146 -7.46 -19.12 28.85
C TRP A 146 -7.57 -20.55 29.41
N MET A 147 -6.45 -21.21 29.69
CA MET A 147 -6.46 -22.54 30.29
C MET A 147 -6.90 -22.51 31.74
N GLU A 148 -6.48 -21.49 32.50
CA GLU A 148 -6.90 -21.28 33.90
C GLU A 148 -8.39 -20.91 34.01
N GLU A 149 -8.91 -20.11 33.07
CA GLU A 149 -10.35 -19.72 33.04
C GLU A 149 -11.31 -20.88 32.74
N MET A 150 -10.78 -22.03 32.29
CA MET A 150 -11.55 -23.24 31.98
C MET A 150 -11.65 -24.22 33.16
N GLU A 151 -10.89 -24.00 34.24
CA GLU A 151 -11.03 -24.70 35.54
C GLU A 151 -12.13 -24.06 36.41
#